data_AF-A0AAE4YC32-F1
#
_entry.id   AF-A0AAE4YC32-F1
#
_cell.length_a   1.000
_cell.length_b   1.000
_cell.length_c   1.000
_cell.angle_alpha   90.00
_cell.angle_beta   90.00
_cell.angle_gamma   90.00
#
_symmetry.space_group_name_H-M   'P 1'
#
loop_
_entity.id
_entity.type
_entity.pdbx_description
1 polymer ?
#
loop_
_entity_poly.entity_id
_entity_poly.type
_entity_poly.pdbx_seq_one_letter_code
_entity_poly.pdbx_strand_id
1 'polypeptide(L)'
;MVAEDHFVCDSIAPSQDYARAGLCTAARSLQFIEATGLLPDRNPRKLEPRSLSGEILPGRDHATFWVDPSNGQRFFIDEPYESRALEAERTAWADCHGWRVEKASWPGIYRPYECDLYVAVDGRSGSDIDSLLRSVNSMADPSITENWDGESTASWETFVSPMATTAQAKRRAKCKGMIYPEASLKTVPYNFARGTSQRRPIGELGIKGHIEAGRIIKAAIGSEFAPAAGYMRLGSLRADLEDWFCLEIGPEQRQRPEFFQVYYGETDEDKAFRQTLRTRADLIAWLQSLKGKLLEAYPDCAPLRRQLGRIEMAMSMIEKANASVPGAP
;
A
#
# COMPACT_ATOMS: atom_id res chain seq x y z
N MET A 1 -7.54 7.89 10.97
CA MET A 1 -7.17 9.03 11.82
C MET A 1 -7.02 8.53 13.26
N VAL A 2 -6.02 9.06 13.99
CA VAL A 2 -5.78 8.74 15.41
C VAL A 2 -6.70 9.59 16.27
N ALA A 3 -6.64 10.89 16.04
CA ALA A 3 -7.52 11.94 16.52
C ALA A 3 -7.53 13.06 15.46
N GLU A 4 -8.52 13.96 15.51
CA GLU A 4 -8.66 15.02 14.50
C GLU A 4 -7.52 16.05 14.54
N ASP A 5 -6.89 16.21 15.70
CA ASP A 5 -5.78 17.13 15.97
C ASP A 5 -4.38 16.50 15.85
N HIS A 6 -4.28 15.23 15.43
CA HIS A 6 -3.02 14.51 15.51
C HIS A 6 -2.76 13.54 14.36
N PHE A 7 -1.64 13.79 13.66
CA PHE A 7 -1.05 12.87 12.70
C PHE A 7 0.05 12.03 13.36
N VAL A 8 0.09 10.74 13.00
CA VAL A 8 1.12 9.81 13.45
C VAL A 8 1.85 9.25 12.24
N CYS A 9 3.18 9.30 12.29
CA CYS A 9 4.02 8.56 11.36
C CYS A 9 4.20 7.13 11.88
N ASP A 10 3.85 6.14 11.05
CA ASP A 10 3.99 4.71 11.40
C ASP A 10 5.44 4.21 11.31
N SER A 11 6.36 5.01 10.76
CA SER A 11 7.78 4.70 10.61
C SER A 11 8.61 5.32 11.73
N ILE A 12 9.61 4.58 12.21
CA ILE A 12 10.60 5.12 13.15
C ILE A 12 11.67 5.87 12.37
N ALA A 13 11.92 7.12 12.73
CA ALA A 13 13.05 7.89 12.24
C ALA A 13 14.38 7.39 12.86
N PRO A 14 15.49 7.38 12.11
CA PRO A 14 16.78 6.92 12.62
C PRO A 14 17.42 7.88 13.64
N SER A 15 17.01 9.15 13.67
CA SER A 15 17.47 10.15 14.63
C SER A 15 16.37 11.20 14.89
N GLN A 16 16.53 11.99 15.96
CA GLN A 16 15.65 13.12 16.25
C GLN A 16 15.70 14.17 15.14
N ASP A 17 16.88 14.48 14.60
CA ASP A 17 17.02 15.46 13.52
C ASP A 17 16.32 14.98 12.25
N TYR A 18 16.40 13.70 11.92
CA TYR A 18 15.65 13.13 10.80
C TYR A 18 14.13 13.20 11.05
N ALA A 19 13.69 12.97 12.28
CA ALA A 19 12.28 13.11 12.65
C ALA A 19 11.80 14.57 12.50
N ARG A 20 12.58 15.54 12.99
CA ARG A 20 12.28 16.98 12.86
C ARG A 20 12.22 17.40 11.40
N ALA A 21 13.20 17.00 10.60
CA ALA A 21 13.20 17.27 9.16
C ALA A 21 11.94 16.71 8.49
N GLY A 22 11.55 15.47 8.82
CA GLY A 22 10.32 14.85 8.31
C GLY A 22 9.03 15.56 8.74
N LEU A 23 8.96 16.03 9.99
CA LEU A 23 7.84 16.83 10.50
C LEU A 23 7.75 18.18 9.77
N CYS A 24 8.88 18.86 9.56
CA CYS A 24 8.94 20.11 8.82
C CYS A 24 8.52 19.89 7.35
N THR A 25 8.96 18.81 6.69
CA THR A 25 8.48 18.46 5.35
C THR A 25 6.98 18.22 5.29
N ALA A 26 6.42 17.54 6.30
CA ALA A 26 4.97 17.33 6.40
C ALA A 26 4.21 18.65 6.61
N ALA A 27 4.71 19.54 7.47
CA ALA A 27 4.13 20.87 7.68
C ALA A 27 4.14 21.70 6.39
N ARG A 28 5.27 21.75 5.68
CA ARG A 28 5.38 22.43 4.37
C ARG A 28 4.42 21.85 3.33
N SER A 29 4.25 20.53 3.31
CA SER A 29 3.28 19.87 2.43
C SER A 29 1.84 20.29 2.74
N LEU A 30 1.49 20.43 4.02
CA LEU A 30 0.17 20.90 4.45
C LEU A 30 -0.05 22.38 4.12
N GLN A 31 0.96 23.24 4.33
CA GLN A 31 0.92 24.64 3.92
C GLN A 31 0.70 24.76 2.40
N PHE A 32 1.40 23.92 1.61
CA PHE A 32 1.22 23.89 0.17
C PHE A 32 -0.20 23.46 -0.22
N ILE A 33 -0.75 22.43 0.41
CA ILE A 33 -2.15 21.98 0.21
C ILE A 33 -3.13 23.11 0.56
N GLU A 34 -2.93 23.80 1.68
CA GLU A 34 -3.80 24.89 2.14
C GLU A 34 -3.77 26.09 1.18
N ALA A 35 -2.58 26.48 0.73
CA ALA A 35 -2.41 27.63 -0.16
C ALA A 35 -2.91 27.37 -1.59
N THR A 36 -2.84 26.13 -2.07
CA THR A 36 -3.10 25.80 -3.48
C THR A 36 -4.41 25.03 -3.71
N GLY A 37 -4.95 24.38 -2.67
CA GLY A 37 -6.05 23.43 -2.78
C GLY A 37 -5.67 22.11 -3.47
N LEU A 38 -4.42 21.95 -3.91
CA LEU A 38 -3.95 20.74 -4.58
C LEU A 38 -3.77 19.59 -3.59
N LEU A 39 -4.01 18.36 -4.05
CA LEU A 39 -3.78 17.15 -3.27
C LEU A 39 -2.74 16.26 -3.95
N PRO A 40 -1.91 15.49 -3.20
CA PRO A 40 -1.00 14.54 -3.80
C PRO A 40 -1.75 13.49 -4.63
N ASP A 41 -1.34 13.29 -5.89
CA ASP A 41 -1.95 12.29 -6.77
C ASP A 41 -1.46 10.88 -6.36
N ARG A 42 -2.40 10.02 -5.99
CA ARG A 42 -2.14 8.62 -5.58
C ARG A 42 -1.96 7.67 -6.76
N ASN A 43 -2.10 8.15 -8.00
CA ASN A 43 -1.96 7.36 -9.22
C ASN A 43 -1.06 8.05 -10.26
N PRO A 44 0.27 8.12 -10.00
CA PRO A 44 1.23 8.85 -10.84
C PRO A 44 1.33 8.30 -12.27
N ARG A 45 0.92 7.04 -12.50
CA ARG A 45 0.92 6.38 -13.82
C ARG A 45 0.01 7.04 -14.85
N LYS A 46 -0.89 7.97 -14.45
CA LYS A 46 -1.76 8.72 -15.36
C LYS A 46 -1.16 10.07 -15.82
N LEU A 47 -0.05 10.48 -15.23
CA LEU A 47 0.68 11.70 -15.61
C LEU A 47 2.00 11.42 -16.29
N GLU A 48 2.63 10.29 -16.01
CA GLU A 48 3.85 9.93 -16.73
C GLU A 48 3.50 9.77 -18.22
N PRO A 49 4.06 10.63 -19.09
CA PRO A 49 4.11 10.31 -20.50
C PRO A 49 4.79 8.94 -20.62
N ARG A 50 4.22 8.03 -21.38
CA ARG A 50 4.74 6.65 -21.49
C ARG A 50 6.11 6.69 -22.14
N SER A 51 7.16 6.86 -21.33
CA SER A 51 8.52 6.36 -21.50
C SER A 51 8.93 6.13 -22.97
N LEU A 52 8.97 7.20 -23.75
CA LEU A 52 9.91 7.35 -24.85
C LEU A 52 10.94 8.37 -24.38
N SER A 53 12.21 8.01 -24.44
CA SER A 53 13.34 8.85 -24.01
C SER A 53 13.29 10.20 -24.73
N GLY A 54 12.73 11.22 -24.08
CA GLY A 54 12.42 12.52 -24.68
C GLY A 54 11.29 13.26 -23.96
N GLU A 55 10.34 12.54 -23.37
CA GLU A 55 9.18 13.12 -22.68
C GLU A 55 9.41 13.40 -21.17
N ILE A 56 10.65 13.29 -20.69
CA ILE A 56 11.01 13.50 -19.27
C ILE A 56 11.58 14.91 -19.11
N LEU A 57 11.09 15.66 -18.11
CA LEU A 57 11.61 16.99 -17.80
C LEU A 57 13.14 16.93 -17.55
N PRO A 58 13.94 17.78 -18.23
CA PRO A 58 15.40 17.80 -18.05
C PRO A 58 15.80 18.03 -16.60
N GLY A 59 16.75 17.24 -16.11
CA GLY A 59 17.24 17.37 -14.74
C GLY A 59 16.22 16.98 -13.66
N ARG A 60 15.12 16.29 -13.99
CA ARG A 60 14.08 15.84 -13.05
C ARG A 60 14.69 15.28 -11.76
N ASP A 61 14.29 15.85 -10.63
CA ASP A 61 14.80 15.48 -9.33
C ASP A 61 13.79 15.88 -8.23
N HIS A 62 13.60 14.99 -7.26
CA HIS A 62 12.57 15.14 -6.21
C HIS A 62 11.15 15.45 -6.72
N ALA A 63 10.81 14.94 -7.90
CA ALA A 63 9.51 15.13 -8.53
C ALA A 63 8.33 14.53 -7.75
N THR A 64 7.23 15.29 -7.68
CA THR A 64 5.95 14.89 -7.10
C THR A 64 4.78 15.28 -8.01
N PHE A 65 3.66 14.57 -7.86
CA PHE A 65 2.47 14.74 -8.70
C PHE A 65 1.28 15.18 -7.85
N TRP A 66 0.53 16.16 -8.36
CA TRP A 66 -0.54 16.83 -7.64
C TRP A 66 -1.78 16.98 -8.51
N VAL A 67 -2.95 17.04 -7.89
CA VAL A 67 -4.24 17.16 -8.58
C VAL A 67 -5.12 18.19 -7.87
N ASP A 68 -5.74 19.06 -8.65
CA ASP A 68 -6.83 19.91 -8.20
C ASP A 68 -8.11 19.05 -8.13
N PRO A 69 -8.68 18.82 -6.93
CA PRO A 69 -9.84 17.96 -6.77
C PRO A 69 -11.12 18.53 -7.40
N SER A 70 -11.19 19.83 -7.69
CA SER A 70 -12.40 20.50 -8.20
C SER A 70 -12.65 20.23 -9.68
N ASN A 71 -11.59 20.11 -10.47
CA ASN A 71 -11.64 19.96 -11.93
C ASN A 71 -10.81 18.76 -12.43
N GLY A 72 -10.07 18.07 -11.56
CA GLY A 72 -9.21 16.94 -11.90
C GLY A 72 -7.94 17.33 -12.65
N GLN A 73 -7.64 18.63 -12.73
CA GLN A 73 -6.41 19.14 -13.34
C GLN A 73 -5.20 18.65 -12.57
N ARG A 74 -4.16 18.29 -13.29
CA ARG A 74 -2.96 17.74 -12.70
C ARG A 74 -1.76 18.65 -12.89
N PHE A 75 -0.92 18.70 -11.87
CA PHE A 75 0.29 19.48 -11.80
C PHE A 75 1.46 18.57 -11.48
N PHE A 76 2.60 18.89 -12.06
CA PHE A 76 3.88 18.25 -11.82
C PHE A 76 4.76 19.23 -11.06
N ILE A 77 5.25 18.85 -9.89
CA ILE A 77 6.17 19.66 -9.09
C ILE A 77 7.52 18.97 -9.11
N ASP A 78 8.57 19.73 -9.40
CA ASP A 78 9.94 19.23 -9.40
C ASP A 78 10.82 20.15 -8.56
N GLU A 79 11.66 19.55 -7.73
CA GLU A 79 12.46 20.27 -6.74
C GLU A 79 13.95 19.90 -6.85
N PRO A 80 14.61 20.23 -7.97
CA PRO A 80 16.00 19.86 -8.19
C PRO A 80 16.94 20.66 -7.30
N TYR A 81 18.05 20.03 -6.90
CA TYR A 81 19.22 20.77 -6.45
C TYR A 81 19.75 21.65 -7.59
N GLU A 82 20.42 22.76 -7.26
CA GLU A 82 20.92 23.77 -8.21
C GLU A 82 21.61 23.17 -9.45
N SER A 83 22.50 22.19 -9.26
CA SER A 83 23.21 21.49 -10.35
C SER A 83 22.32 20.77 -11.37
N ARG A 84 21.04 20.54 -11.04
CA ARG A 84 20.03 19.84 -11.85
C ARG A 84 18.86 20.74 -12.28
N ALA A 85 18.91 22.03 -11.96
CA ALA A 85 17.88 22.98 -12.36
C ALA A 85 17.80 23.15 -13.89
N LEU A 86 18.93 23.21 -14.60
CA LEU A 86 19.00 23.19 -16.08
C LEU A 86 17.93 24.08 -16.76
N GLU A 87 17.76 25.32 -16.30
CA GLU A 87 16.60 26.18 -16.64
C GLU A 87 16.37 26.33 -18.15
N ALA A 88 17.44 26.59 -18.92
CA ALA A 88 17.35 26.74 -20.37
C ALA A 88 16.85 25.46 -21.07
N GLU A 89 17.27 24.28 -20.60
CA GLU A 89 16.83 23.00 -21.14
C GLU A 89 15.36 22.73 -20.79
N ARG A 90 14.93 23.10 -19.57
CA ARG A 90 13.54 22.96 -19.14
C ARG A 90 12.60 23.85 -19.95
N THR A 91 12.99 25.10 -20.23
CA THR A 91 12.21 26.00 -21.09
C THR A 91 12.09 25.44 -22.50
N ALA A 92 13.21 25.03 -23.12
CA ALA A 92 13.20 24.45 -24.46
C ALA A 92 12.35 23.15 -24.51
N TRP A 93 12.41 22.33 -23.46
CA TRP A 93 11.59 21.13 -23.33
C TRP A 93 10.10 21.48 -23.22
N ALA A 94 9.75 22.48 -22.41
CA ALA A 94 8.37 22.92 -22.21
C ALA A 94 7.75 23.41 -23.53
N ASP A 95 8.47 24.25 -24.26
CA ASP A 95 8.06 24.75 -25.59
C ASP A 95 7.87 23.60 -26.59
N CYS A 96 8.81 22.65 -26.62
CA CYS A 96 8.76 21.52 -27.56
C CYS A 96 7.59 20.57 -27.29
N HIS A 97 7.20 20.38 -26.02
CA HIS A 97 6.19 19.41 -25.62
C HIS A 97 4.81 20.05 -25.33
N GLY A 98 4.69 21.38 -25.44
CA GLY A 98 3.46 22.11 -25.16
C GLY A 98 3.11 22.13 -23.67
N TRP A 99 4.12 22.15 -22.81
CA TRP A 99 3.98 22.32 -21.36
C TRP A 99 4.29 23.76 -20.96
N ARG A 100 3.78 24.18 -19.81
CA ARG A 100 4.29 25.34 -19.09
C ARG A 100 5.08 24.84 -17.89
N VAL A 101 6.27 25.39 -17.67
CA VAL A 101 7.14 25.09 -16.53
C VAL A 101 7.60 26.42 -15.96
N GLU A 102 7.33 26.65 -14.68
CA GLU A 102 7.55 27.93 -14.04
C GLU A 102 8.20 27.74 -12.68
N LYS A 103 9.18 28.60 -12.34
CA LYS A 103 9.87 28.59 -11.05
C LYS A 103 9.10 29.44 -10.03
N ALA A 104 8.84 28.88 -8.85
CA ALA A 104 8.31 29.62 -7.73
C ALA A 104 9.42 30.37 -6.98
N SER A 105 9.08 31.51 -6.39
CA SER A 105 9.98 32.21 -5.45
C SER A 105 9.87 31.66 -4.03
N TRP A 106 8.80 30.92 -3.71
CA TRP A 106 8.70 30.24 -2.43
C TRP A 106 9.71 29.08 -2.36
N PRO A 107 10.47 28.91 -1.25
CA PRO A 107 11.69 28.10 -1.27
C PRO A 107 11.52 26.59 -1.43
N GLY A 108 10.29 26.05 -1.35
CA GLY A 108 10.00 24.66 -1.68
C GLY A 108 9.51 23.78 -0.54
N ILE A 109 9.08 22.56 -0.89
CA ILE A 109 8.55 21.54 0.03
C ILE A 109 9.67 20.57 0.43
N TYR A 110 10.49 20.08 -0.49
CA TYR A 110 11.45 19.00 -0.21
C TYR A 110 12.60 19.47 0.68
N ARG A 111 13.41 20.42 0.20
CA ARG A 111 14.53 21.04 0.93
C ARG A 111 14.61 22.54 0.61
N PRO A 112 13.87 23.36 1.38
CA PRO A 112 13.88 24.81 1.24
C PRO A 112 15.30 25.38 1.15
N TYR A 113 15.52 26.31 0.22
CA TYR A 113 16.80 27.02 0.01
C TYR A 113 17.99 26.17 -0.49
N GLU A 114 17.85 24.84 -0.56
CA GLU A 114 18.81 23.94 -1.22
C GLU A 114 18.31 23.44 -2.59
N CYS A 115 16.98 23.44 -2.76
CA CYS A 115 16.29 23.07 -4.00
C CYS A 115 15.42 24.23 -4.48
N ASP A 116 15.24 24.31 -5.80
CA ASP A 116 14.32 25.26 -6.42
C ASP A 116 12.97 24.59 -6.67
N LEU A 117 11.84 25.25 -6.40
CA LEU A 117 10.53 24.69 -6.71
C LEU A 117 10.06 25.09 -8.11
N TYR A 118 9.85 24.10 -8.98
CA TYR A 118 9.22 24.28 -10.29
C TYR A 118 7.82 23.67 -10.31
N VAL A 119 6.88 24.40 -10.90
CA VAL A 119 5.53 23.91 -11.20
C VAL A 119 5.40 23.75 -12.70
N ALA A 120 4.96 22.58 -13.14
CA ALA A 120 4.69 22.28 -14.53
C ALA A 120 3.26 21.78 -14.76
N VAL A 121 2.69 22.19 -15.89
CA VAL A 121 1.34 21.80 -16.31
C VAL A 121 1.27 21.65 -17.82
N ASP A 122 0.39 20.78 -18.31
CA ASP A 122 0.08 20.69 -19.75
C ASP A 122 -0.55 22.01 -20.20
N GLY A 123 0.10 22.72 -21.13
CA GLY A 123 -0.36 24.02 -21.63
C GLY A 123 -1.70 23.95 -22.36
N ARG A 124 -2.12 22.75 -22.79
CA ARG A 124 -3.40 22.50 -23.48
C ARG A 124 -4.58 22.43 -22.52
N SER A 125 -4.32 22.28 -21.23
CA SER A 125 -5.35 22.12 -20.21
C SER A 125 -6.15 23.39 -19.90
N GLY A 126 -5.64 24.57 -20.27
CA GLY A 126 -6.23 25.86 -19.91
C GLY A 126 -6.06 26.23 -18.44
N SER A 127 -5.15 25.57 -17.72
CA SER A 127 -4.87 25.84 -16.30
C SER A 127 -4.28 27.22 -16.06
N ASP A 128 -4.76 27.90 -15.01
CA ASP A 128 -4.20 29.18 -14.55
C ASP A 128 -3.02 28.93 -13.59
N ILE A 129 -1.89 28.49 -14.16
CA ILE A 129 -0.63 28.31 -13.41
C ILE A 129 -0.13 29.62 -12.79
N ASP A 130 -0.43 30.76 -13.39
CA ASP A 130 0.01 32.07 -12.88
C ASP A 130 -0.71 32.41 -11.56
N SER A 131 -2.00 32.09 -11.44
CA SER A 131 -2.73 32.21 -10.18
C SER A 131 -2.23 31.24 -9.10
N LEU A 132 -1.92 30.00 -9.50
CA LEU A 132 -1.33 29.02 -8.60
C LEU A 132 0.01 29.52 -8.04
N LEU A 133 0.91 30.00 -8.90
CA LEU A 133 2.21 30.55 -8.49
C LEU A 133 2.08 31.79 -7.61
N ARG A 134 1.12 32.69 -7.90
CA ARG A 134 0.85 33.81 -6.99
C ARG A 134 0.49 33.34 -5.59
N SER A 135 -0.34 32.30 -5.48
CA SER A 135 -0.73 31.72 -4.19
C SER A 135 0.49 31.12 -3.49
N VAL A 136 1.28 30.30 -4.19
CA VAL A 136 2.51 29.69 -3.67
C VAL A 136 3.52 30.75 -3.22
N ASN A 137 3.79 31.76 -4.04
CA ASN A 137 4.76 32.81 -3.76
C ASN A 137 4.33 33.77 -2.63
N SER A 138 3.04 33.75 -2.26
CA SER A 138 2.51 34.53 -1.12
C SER A 138 2.53 33.76 0.20
N MET A 139 2.92 32.48 0.19
CA MET A 139 3.03 31.67 1.39
C MET A 139 4.08 32.23 2.35
N ALA A 140 3.85 32.05 3.66
CA ALA A 140 4.84 32.35 4.67
C ALA A 140 6.12 31.51 4.51
N ASP A 141 7.20 31.94 5.15
CA ASP A 141 8.47 31.22 5.11
C ASP A 141 8.29 29.75 5.54
N PRO A 142 8.92 28.81 4.81
CA PRO A 142 8.79 27.39 5.10
C PRO A 142 9.37 27.04 6.47
N SER A 143 8.69 26.14 7.20
CA SER A 143 9.26 25.52 8.39
C SER A 143 10.46 24.66 7.99
N ILE A 144 11.62 24.89 8.57
CA ILE A 144 12.87 24.12 8.43
C ILE A 144 13.34 23.67 9.82
N THR A 145 14.32 22.78 9.89
CA THR A 145 14.77 22.22 11.18
C THR A 145 15.36 23.30 12.10
N GLU A 146 16.00 24.30 11.51
CA GLU A 146 16.70 25.40 12.17
C GLU A 146 15.75 26.41 12.84
N ASN A 147 14.54 26.60 12.28
CA ASN A 147 13.51 27.49 12.82
C ASN A 147 12.31 26.73 13.41
N TRP A 148 12.46 25.41 13.61
CA TRP A 148 11.42 24.58 14.21
C TRP A 148 11.27 24.89 15.70
N ASP A 149 10.07 25.28 16.10
CA ASP A 149 9.70 25.71 17.46
C ASP A 149 9.03 24.59 18.29
N GLY A 150 8.94 23.38 17.73
CA GLY A 150 8.29 22.25 18.39
C GLY A 150 9.16 21.54 19.44
N GLU A 151 8.54 20.59 20.12
CA GLU A 151 9.19 19.78 21.16
C GLU A 151 9.64 18.40 20.65
N SER A 152 10.86 17.99 20.98
CA SER A 152 11.37 16.64 20.73
C SER A 152 12.11 16.15 21.96
N THR A 153 11.74 14.97 22.45
CA THR A 153 12.38 14.33 23.60
C THR A 153 13.17 13.11 23.13
N ALA A 154 14.23 12.75 23.86
CA ALA A 154 15.00 11.54 23.60
C ALA A 154 14.30 10.27 24.13
N SER A 155 13.12 10.44 24.76
CA SER A 155 12.35 9.36 25.33
C SER A 155 11.53 8.64 24.25
N TRP A 156 11.19 7.38 24.51
CA TRP A 156 10.25 6.61 23.68
C TRP A 156 8.79 6.81 24.13
N GLU A 157 8.50 7.90 24.84
CA GLU A 157 7.14 8.20 25.28
C GLU A 157 6.24 8.43 24.07
N THR A 158 5.05 7.84 24.11
CA THR A 158 4.04 8.07 23.08
C THR A 158 3.23 9.29 23.47
N PHE A 159 3.31 10.34 22.65
CA PHE A 159 2.35 11.43 22.75
C PHE A 159 0.94 10.92 22.43
N VAL A 160 -0.01 11.18 23.31
CA VAL A 160 -1.43 10.84 23.11
C VAL A 160 -2.19 12.15 23.12
N SER A 161 -2.80 12.51 21.98
CA SER A 161 -3.57 13.75 21.88
C SER A 161 -4.73 13.76 22.90
N PRO A 162 -5.08 14.94 23.45
CA PRO A 162 -6.26 15.09 24.30
C PRO A 162 -7.57 14.65 23.62
N MET A 163 -7.66 14.76 22.28
CA MET A 163 -8.81 14.31 21.50
C MET A 163 -8.83 12.78 21.26
N ALA A 164 -7.76 12.05 21.61
CA ALA A 164 -7.73 10.60 21.58
C ALA A 164 -8.48 9.98 22.79
N THR A 165 -9.81 10.15 22.82
CA THR A 165 -10.66 9.76 23.96
C THR A 165 -10.90 8.24 24.05
N THR A 166 -10.96 7.53 22.92
CA THR A 166 -11.24 6.08 22.88
C THR A 166 -9.99 5.23 23.06
N ALA A 167 -10.13 4.01 23.60
CA ALA A 167 -9.03 3.06 23.69
C ALA A 167 -8.40 2.73 22.32
N GLN A 168 -9.21 2.73 21.25
CA GLN A 168 -8.72 2.51 19.89
C GLN A 168 -7.88 3.69 19.39
N ALA A 169 -8.30 4.94 19.65
CA ALA A 169 -7.55 6.14 19.31
C ALA A 169 -6.20 6.16 20.03
N LYS A 170 -6.19 5.93 21.35
CA LYS A 170 -4.96 5.82 22.15
C LYS A 170 -4.01 4.73 21.64
N ARG A 171 -4.56 3.60 21.18
CA ARG A 171 -3.75 2.53 20.58
C ARG A 171 -3.14 2.94 19.25
N ARG A 172 -3.87 3.70 18.42
CA ARG A 172 -3.40 4.20 17.13
C ARG A 172 -2.42 5.38 17.24
N ALA A 173 -2.34 6.04 18.40
CA ALA A 173 -1.35 7.08 18.68
C ALA A 173 0.08 6.56 18.69
N LYS A 174 0.26 5.25 18.91
CA LYS A 174 1.56 4.60 18.90
C LYS A 174 2.03 4.39 17.46
N CYS A 175 3.22 4.89 17.15
CA CYS A 175 3.95 4.57 15.93
C CYS A 175 4.02 3.04 15.77
N LYS A 176 3.52 2.49 14.65
CA LYS A 176 3.55 1.04 14.44
C LYS A 176 4.96 0.49 14.45
N GLY A 177 5.93 1.22 13.91
CA GLY A 177 7.35 0.85 13.97
C GLY A 177 7.83 0.52 15.39
N MET A 178 7.24 1.10 16.43
CA MET A 178 7.64 0.83 17.83
C MET A 178 7.06 -0.47 18.40
N ILE A 179 6.16 -1.15 17.68
CA ILE A 179 5.53 -2.37 18.15
C ILE A 179 6.52 -3.52 17.96
N TYR A 180 6.94 -4.11 19.08
CA TYR A 180 7.67 -5.37 19.09
C TYR A 180 6.70 -6.54 18.87
N PRO A 181 6.95 -7.42 17.89
CA PRO A 181 6.10 -8.58 17.68
C PRO A 181 6.31 -9.61 18.79
N GLU A 182 5.32 -9.76 19.68
CA GLU A 182 5.33 -10.79 20.73
C GLU A 182 4.30 -11.88 20.49
N ALA A 183 4.56 -13.10 20.95
CA ALA A 183 3.57 -14.17 20.99
C ALA A 183 2.40 -13.82 21.92
N SER A 184 1.24 -14.37 21.62
CA SER A 184 0.03 -14.25 22.45
C SER A 184 -0.56 -15.64 22.66
N LEU A 185 -1.57 -15.78 23.52
CA LEU A 185 -2.24 -17.07 23.77
C LEU A 185 -2.77 -17.79 22.51
N LYS A 186 -3.04 -17.08 21.42
CA LYS A 186 -3.67 -17.65 20.21
C LYS A 186 -2.90 -17.42 18.91
N THR A 187 -1.86 -16.58 18.93
CA THR A 187 -1.13 -16.20 17.72
C THR A 187 0.34 -15.98 17.99
N VAL A 188 1.18 -16.34 17.02
CA VAL A 188 2.62 -16.10 17.02
C VAL A 188 3.01 -15.20 15.83
N PRO A 189 3.89 -14.21 16.04
CA PRO A 189 4.56 -13.53 14.94
C PRO A 189 5.43 -14.52 14.18
N TYR A 190 5.52 -14.33 12.87
CA TYR A 190 6.50 -15.03 12.05
C TYR A 190 7.44 -14.09 11.30
N ASN A 191 7.25 -12.80 11.53
CA ASN A 191 8.20 -11.76 11.19
C ASN A 191 8.46 -10.98 12.48
N PHE A 192 9.73 -10.86 12.87
CA PHE A 192 10.16 -10.18 14.09
C PHE A 192 10.73 -8.78 13.80
N ALA A 193 10.67 -8.33 12.54
CA ALA A 193 10.98 -6.96 12.19
C ALA A 193 10.02 -6.01 12.91
N ARG A 194 10.56 -4.92 13.44
CA ARG A 194 9.77 -3.91 14.15
C ARG A 194 8.69 -3.34 13.24
N GLY A 195 7.47 -3.16 13.78
CA GLY A 195 6.33 -2.64 13.04
C GLY A 195 5.63 -3.59 12.08
N THR A 196 6.07 -4.84 11.97
CA THR A 196 5.27 -5.86 11.28
C THR A 196 4.10 -6.33 12.15
N SER A 197 2.96 -6.56 11.50
CA SER A 197 1.78 -7.17 12.12
C SER A 197 1.50 -8.58 11.58
N GLN A 198 2.47 -9.19 10.91
CA GLN A 198 2.33 -10.53 10.33
C GLN A 198 2.38 -11.59 11.43
N ARG A 199 1.30 -12.36 11.51
CA ARG A 199 1.07 -13.34 12.58
C ARG A 199 0.31 -14.53 12.02
N ARG A 200 0.58 -15.71 12.56
CA ARG A 200 -0.19 -16.93 12.31
C ARG A 200 -0.92 -17.39 13.57
N PRO A 201 -2.00 -18.17 13.46
CA PRO A 201 -2.60 -18.84 14.60
C PRO A 201 -1.58 -19.79 15.27
N ILE A 202 -1.70 -19.99 16.58
CA ILE A 202 -0.99 -21.08 17.28
C ILE A 202 -1.74 -22.37 16.97
N GLY A 203 -1.11 -23.27 16.24
CA GLY A 203 -1.68 -24.53 15.79
C GLY A 203 -0.92 -25.01 14.56
N GLU A 204 -1.36 -26.14 14.05
CA GLU A 204 -0.84 -26.72 12.82
C GLU A 204 -1.98 -27.40 12.05
N LEU A 205 -2.03 -27.15 10.75
CA LEU A 205 -2.91 -27.91 9.85
C LEU A 205 -2.26 -29.24 9.45
N GLY A 206 -0.93 -29.33 9.59
CA GLY A 206 -0.13 -30.50 9.26
C GLY A 206 0.04 -30.69 7.76
N ILE A 207 1.07 -31.45 7.35
CA ILE A 207 1.45 -31.64 5.95
C ILE A 207 0.27 -32.12 5.10
N LYS A 208 -0.48 -33.12 5.59
CA LYS A 208 -1.63 -33.68 4.86
C LYS A 208 -2.73 -32.63 4.66
N GLY A 209 -3.03 -31.85 5.69
CA GLY A 209 -4.04 -30.80 5.61
C GLY A 209 -3.61 -29.67 4.68
N HIS A 210 -2.32 -29.31 4.66
CA HIS A 210 -1.76 -28.36 3.69
C HIS A 210 -1.81 -28.87 2.25
N ILE A 211 -1.50 -30.15 1.99
CA ILE A 211 -1.63 -30.76 0.66
C ILE A 211 -3.08 -30.68 0.18
N GLU A 212 -4.04 -31.02 1.04
CA GLU A 212 -5.46 -30.96 0.70
C GLU A 212 -5.93 -29.52 0.45
N ALA A 213 -5.53 -28.58 1.32
CA ALA A 213 -5.83 -27.16 1.15
C ALA A 213 -5.24 -26.61 -0.15
N GLY A 214 -3.98 -26.91 -0.43
CA GLY A 214 -3.29 -26.53 -1.66
C GLY A 214 -4.00 -27.08 -2.89
N ARG A 215 -4.40 -28.35 -2.86
CA ARG A 215 -5.17 -28.98 -3.95
C ARG A 215 -6.51 -28.31 -4.20
N ILE A 216 -7.30 -28.03 -3.15
CA ILE A 216 -8.58 -27.30 -3.26
C ILE A 216 -8.35 -25.92 -3.87
N ILE A 217 -7.37 -25.16 -3.37
CA ILE A 217 -7.10 -23.80 -3.84
C ILE A 217 -6.60 -23.80 -5.28
N LYS A 218 -5.69 -24.71 -5.66
CA LYS A 218 -5.20 -24.87 -7.04
C LYS A 218 -6.33 -25.27 -8.01
N ALA A 219 -7.23 -26.16 -7.59
CA ALA A 219 -8.38 -26.53 -8.38
C ALA A 219 -9.32 -25.33 -8.59
N ALA A 220 -9.60 -24.58 -7.53
CA ALA A 220 -10.42 -23.37 -7.58
C ALA A 220 -9.83 -22.29 -8.52
N ILE A 221 -8.54 -22.01 -8.35
CA ILE A 221 -7.78 -21.03 -9.14
C ILE A 221 -7.73 -21.41 -10.63
N GLY A 222 -7.57 -22.69 -10.94
CA GLY A 222 -7.53 -23.20 -12.31
C GLY A 222 -8.89 -23.56 -12.91
N SER A 223 -10.00 -23.26 -12.22
CA SER A 223 -11.36 -23.59 -12.70
C SER A 223 -12.00 -22.44 -13.47
N GLU A 224 -12.86 -22.78 -14.42
CA GLU A 224 -13.75 -21.81 -15.10
C GLU A 224 -14.87 -21.28 -14.20
N PHE A 225 -15.09 -21.92 -13.05
CA PHE A 225 -16.17 -21.61 -12.12
C PHE A 225 -15.88 -20.42 -11.20
N ALA A 226 -14.61 -20.02 -11.05
CA ALA A 226 -14.19 -18.94 -10.18
C ALA A 226 -13.99 -17.62 -10.97
N PRO A 227 -14.76 -16.55 -10.69
CA PRO A 227 -14.53 -15.25 -11.31
C PRO A 227 -13.18 -14.64 -10.84
N ALA A 228 -12.60 -13.75 -11.64
CA ALA A 228 -11.29 -13.15 -11.36
C ALA A 228 -11.15 -12.54 -9.94
N ALA A 229 -12.22 -11.93 -9.41
CA ALA A 229 -12.24 -11.37 -8.07
C ALA A 229 -12.18 -12.44 -6.95
N GLY A 230 -12.75 -13.63 -7.19
CA GLY A 230 -12.64 -14.80 -6.32
C GLY A 230 -11.24 -15.42 -6.40
N TYR A 231 -10.72 -15.57 -7.62
CA TYR A 231 -9.35 -15.99 -7.90
C TYR A 231 -8.31 -15.18 -7.09
N MET A 232 -8.39 -13.84 -7.09
CA MET A 232 -7.42 -12.98 -6.40
C MET A 232 -7.41 -13.21 -4.88
N ARG A 233 -8.57 -13.48 -4.29
CA ARG A 233 -8.70 -13.76 -2.84
C ARG A 233 -8.11 -15.11 -2.47
N LEU A 234 -8.37 -16.12 -3.30
CA LEU A 234 -7.78 -17.46 -3.13
C LEU A 234 -6.26 -17.43 -3.35
N GLY A 235 -5.76 -16.57 -4.24
CA GLY A 235 -4.33 -16.32 -4.39
C GLY A 235 -3.68 -15.75 -3.11
N SER A 236 -4.35 -14.82 -2.44
CA SER A 236 -3.87 -14.29 -1.16
C SER A 236 -3.95 -15.32 -0.02
N LEU A 237 -5.02 -16.12 0.01
CA LEU A 237 -5.16 -17.24 0.96
C LEU A 237 -4.04 -18.27 0.77
N ARG A 238 -3.73 -18.62 -0.48
CA ARG A 238 -2.64 -19.53 -0.85
C ARG A 238 -1.30 -19.08 -0.25
N ALA A 239 -0.93 -17.82 -0.48
CA ALA A 239 0.33 -17.28 0.01
C ALA A 239 0.41 -17.30 1.54
N ASP A 240 -0.66 -16.87 2.24
CA ASP A 240 -0.67 -16.88 3.71
C ASP A 240 -0.61 -18.31 4.28
N LEU A 241 -1.27 -19.30 3.66
CA LEU A 241 -1.18 -20.69 4.13
C LEU A 241 0.16 -21.35 3.81
N GLU A 242 0.83 -20.97 2.72
CA GLU A 242 2.22 -21.38 2.46
C GLU A 242 3.16 -20.82 3.54
N ASP A 243 3.04 -19.53 3.88
CA ASP A 243 3.81 -18.92 4.97
C ASP A 243 3.62 -19.72 6.27
N TRP A 244 2.36 -20.08 6.59
CA TRP A 244 2.07 -20.86 7.79
C TRP A 244 2.67 -22.27 7.70
N PHE A 245 2.54 -22.94 6.56
CA PHE A 245 3.11 -24.26 6.32
C PHE A 245 4.62 -24.27 6.56
N CYS A 246 5.33 -23.28 5.99
CA CYS A 246 6.76 -23.05 6.17
C CYS A 246 7.20 -22.99 7.65
N LEU A 247 6.30 -22.57 8.54
CA LEU A 247 6.55 -22.35 9.96
C LEU A 247 6.04 -23.47 10.85
N GLU A 248 5.24 -24.37 10.30
CA GLU A 248 4.72 -25.57 10.97
C GLU A 248 5.65 -26.75 10.76
N ILE A 249 6.33 -26.81 9.62
CA ILE A 249 7.22 -27.92 9.29
C ILE A 249 8.69 -27.64 9.62
N GLY A 250 9.44 -28.72 9.89
CA GLY A 250 10.86 -28.65 10.17
C GLY A 250 11.72 -28.23 8.96
N PRO A 251 12.96 -27.75 9.17
CA PRO A 251 13.89 -27.36 8.10
C PRO A 251 14.10 -28.43 7.02
N GLU A 252 14.17 -29.70 7.41
CA GLU A 252 14.36 -30.82 6.49
C GLU A 252 13.21 -30.98 5.51
N GLN A 253 11.97 -30.75 5.96
CA GLN A 253 10.78 -30.89 5.12
C GLN A 253 10.63 -29.72 4.15
N ARG A 254 11.17 -28.53 4.49
CA ARG A 254 11.18 -27.35 3.59
C ARG A 254 12.13 -27.50 2.41
N GLN A 255 13.24 -28.21 2.58
CA GLN A 255 14.24 -28.41 1.52
C GLN A 255 13.81 -29.46 0.50
N ARG A 256 12.73 -30.19 0.78
CA ARG A 256 12.20 -31.21 -0.13
C ARG A 256 11.59 -30.55 -1.38
N PRO A 257 11.86 -31.08 -2.59
CA PRO A 257 11.27 -30.55 -3.84
C PRO A 257 9.74 -30.49 -3.81
N GLU A 258 9.11 -31.41 -3.07
CA GLU A 258 7.65 -31.51 -2.94
C GLU A 258 7.05 -30.36 -2.14
N PHE A 259 7.84 -29.62 -1.36
CA PHE A 259 7.35 -28.46 -0.60
C PHE A 259 6.65 -27.45 -1.49
N PHE A 260 7.30 -27.07 -2.61
CA PHE A 260 6.75 -26.11 -3.56
C PHE A 260 5.52 -26.65 -4.30
N GLN A 261 5.41 -27.98 -4.41
CA GLN A 261 4.27 -28.63 -5.07
C GLN A 261 2.97 -28.51 -4.28
N VAL A 262 3.04 -28.29 -2.97
CA VAL A 262 1.85 -28.16 -2.12
C VAL A 262 0.94 -27.03 -2.62
N TYR A 263 1.50 -25.84 -2.85
CA TYR A 263 0.70 -24.66 -3.22
C TYR A 263 0.87 -24.18 -4.67
N TYR A 264 2.02 -24.39 -5.31
CA TYR A 264 2.30 -23.76 -6.62
C TYR A 264 2.56 -24.76 -7.74
N GLY A 265 3.18 -25.90 -7.44
CA GLY A 265 3.32 -26.98 -8.42
C GLY A 265 1.99 -27.67 -8.73
N GLU A 266 1.91 -28.28 -9.91
CA GLU A 266 0.78 -29.10 -10.31
C GLU A 266 1.23 -30.57 -10.44
N THR A 267 0.66 -31.42 -9.60
CA THR A 267 0.87 -32.88 -9.64
C THR A 267 -0.23 -33.57 -10.45
N ASP A 268 -0.04 -34.84 -10.80
CA ASP A 268 -1.07 -35.60 -11.50
C ASP A 268 -2.29 -35.85 -10.61
N GLU A 269 -2.11 -35.97 -9.29
CA GLU A 269 -3.21 -36.01 -8.33
C GLU A 269 -4.01 -34.70 -8.31
N ASP A 270 -3.35 -33.54 -8.47
CA ASP A 270 -4.06 -32.25 -8.54
C ASP A 270 -4.89 -32.14 -9.81
N LYS A 271 -4.36 -32.61 -10.95
CA LYS A 271 -5.10 -32.64 -12.21
C LYS A 271 -6.30 -33.57 -12.11
N ALA A 272 -6.11 -34.79 -11.59
CA ALA A 272 -7.18 -35.75 -11.37
C ALA A 272 -8.26 -35.19 -10.43
N PHE A 273 -7.85 -34.52 -9.35
CA PHE A 273 -8.79 -33.87 -8.44
C PHE A 273 -9.55 -32.73 -9.11
N ARG A 274 -8.88 -31.86 -9.88
CA ARG A 274 -9.57 -30.79 -10.63
C ARG A 274 -10.59 -31.36 -11.61
N GLN A 275 -10.30 -32.50 -12.24
CA GLN A 275 -11.26 -33.16 -13.13
C GLN A 275 -12.52 -33.65 -12.40
N THR A 276 -12.51 -33.82 -11.08
CA THR A 276 -13.74 -34.14 -10.33
C THR A 276 -14.66 -32.93 -10.14
N LEU A 277 -14.17 -31.71 -10.39
CA LEU A 277 -14.97 -30.49 -10.30
C LEU A 277 -15.89 -30.37 -11.51
N ARG A 278 -17.20 -30.55 -11.31
CA ARG A 278 -18.19 -30.50 -12.41
C ARG A 278 -19.04 -29.25 -12.37
N THR A 279 -19.21 -28.67 -11.19
CA THR A 279 -20.14 -27.56 -10.98
C THR A 279 -19.58 -26.50 -10.03
N ARG A 280 -20.19 -25.31 -10.05
CA ARG A 280 -19.95 -24.27 -9.04
C ARG A 280 -20.29 -24.75 -7.62
N ALA A 281 -21.31 -25.61 -7.48
CA ALA A 281 -21.72 -26.15 -6.20
C ALA A 281 -20.63 -27.05 -5.59
N ASP A 282 -19.98 -27.87 -6.42
CA ASP A 282 -18.84 -28.70 -5.99
C ASP A 282 -17.70 -27.82 -5.44
N LEU A 283 -17.40 -26.72 -6.14
CA LEU A 283 -16.36 -25.79 -5.73
C LEU A 283 -16.69 -25.12 -4.38
N ILE A 284 -17.94 -24.70 -4.21
CA ILE A 284 -18.42 -24.12 -2.95
C ILE A 284 -18.31 -25.16 -1.83
N ALA A 285 -18.71 -26.41 -2.06
CA ALA A 285 -18.60 -27.49 -1.08
C ALA A 285 -17.13 -27.76 -0.67
N TRP A 286 -16.20 -27.73 -1.62
CA TRP A 286 -14.77 -27.87 -1.31
C TRP A 286 -14.23 -26.69 -0.48
N LEU A 287 -14.63 -25.46 -0.81
CA LEU A 287 -14.26 -24.28 -0.03
C LEU A 287 -14.86 -24.32 1.39
N GLN A 288 -16.08 -24.84 1.55
CA GLN A 288 -16.68 -25.10 2.87
C GLN A 288 -15.91 -26.16 3.66
N SER A 289 -15.48 -27.25 3.01
CA SER A 289 -14.65 -28.27 3.64
C SER A 289 -13.31 -27.69 4.11
N LEU A 290 -12.65 -26.90 3.26
CA LEU A 290 -11.42 -26.18 3.62
C LEU A 290 -11.64 -25.26 4.83
N LYS A 291 -12.74 -24.49 4.84
CA LYS A 291 -13.12 -23.65 5.98
C LYS A 291 -13.24 -24.46 7.27
N GLY A 292 -13.88 -25.63 7.22
CA GLY A 292 -14.02 -26.54 8.36
C GLY A 292 -12.67 -27.02 8.91
N LYS A 293 -11.76 -27.44 8.03
CA LYS A 293 -10.41 -27.87 8.42
C LYS A 293 -9.60 -26.78 9.10
N LEU A 294 -9.70 -25.54 8.59
CA LEU A 294 -9.02 -24.39 9.21
C LEU A 294 -9.59 -24.07 10.59
N LEU A 295 -10.90 -24.23 10.80
CA LEU A 295 -11.55 -24.04 12.10
C LEU A 295 -11.16 -25.12 13.11
N GLU A 296 -10.91 -26.34 12.65
CA GLU A 296 -10.48 -27.45 13.50
C GLU A 296 -9.00 -27.33 13.88
N ALA A 297 -8.14 -26.97 12.92
CA ALA A 297 -6.69 -26.91 13.12
C ALA A 297 -6.21 -25.69 13.94
N TYR A 298 -6.96 -24.58 13.90
CA TYR A 298 -6.49 -23.31 14.44
C TYR A 298 -7.48 -22.67 15.42
N PRO A 299 -7.01 -22.02 16.49
CA PRO A 299 -7.85 -21.32 17.44
C PRO A 299 -8.46 -20.06 16.81
N ASP A 300 -9.66 -19.69 17.26
CA ASP A 300 -10.31 -18.46 16.81
C ASP A 300 -9.47 -17.22 17.16
N CYS A 301 -8.93 -16.59 16.11
CA CYS A 301 -8.05 -15.44 16.17
C CYS A 301 -8.14 -14.59 14.89
N ALA A 302 -7.61 -13.36 14.92
CA ALA A 302 -7.70 -12.43 13.79
C ALA A 302 -7.05 -12.94 12.49
N PRO A 303 -5.86 -13.58 12.49
CA PRO A 303 -5.29 -14.18 11.29
C PRO A 303 -6.19 -15.24 10.65
N LEU A 304 -6.76 -16.15 11.46
CA LEU A 304 -7.68 -17.17 10.98
C LEU A 304 -8.95 -16.54 10.40
N ARG A 305 -9.61 -15.65 11.14
CA ARG A 305 -10.83 -14.97 10.68
C ARG A 305 -10.65 -14.24 9.35
N ARG A 306 -9.47 -13.66 9.11
CA ARG A 306 -9.13 -13.05 7.81
C ARG A 306 -9.17 -14.08 6.68
N GLN A 307 -8.57 -15.26 6.88
CA GLN A 307 -8.58 -16.33 5.88
C GLN A 307 -9.99 -16.90 5.65
N LEU A 308 -10.74 -17.13 6.74
CA LEU A 308 -12.13 -17.58 6.64
C LEU A 308 -12.99 -16.56 5.86
N GLY A 309 -12.83 -15.27 6.13
CA GLY A 309 -13.53 -14.21 5.39
C GLY A 309 -13.17 -14.18 3.89
N ARG A 310 -11.93 -14.50 3.50
CA ARG A 310 -11.55 -14.62 2.09
C ARG A 310 -12.25 -15.80 1.41
N ILE A 311 -12.35 -16.94 2.09
CA ILE A 311 -13.06 -18.12 1.60
C ILE A 311 -14.54 -17.80 1.43
N GLU A 312 -15.18 -17.22 2.44
CA GLU A 312 -16.60 -16.84 2.42
C GLU A 312 -16.90 -15.84 1.30
N MET A 313 -16.05 -14.82 1.12
CA MET A 313 -16.18 -13.87 0.03
C MET A 313 -16.02 -14.55 -1.34
N ALA A 314 -15.06 -15.48 -1.49
CA ALA A 314 -14.88 -16.22 -2.73
C ALA A 314 -16.11 -17.07 -3.06
N MET A 315 -16.65 -17.79 -2.07
CA MET A 315 -17.91 -18.54 -2.20
C MET A 315 -19.06 -17.63 -2.64
N SER A 316 -19.27 -16.50 -1.96
CA SER A 316 -20.32 -15.53 -2.31
C SER A 316 -20.17 -14.98 -3.73
N MET A 317 -18.95 -14.77 -4.21
CA MET A 317 -18.70 -14.33 -5.58
C MET A 317 -19.02 -15.42 -6.61
N ILE A 318 -18.68 -16.68 -6.31
CA ILE A 318 -19.00 -17.84 -7.15
C ILE A 318 -20.53 -18.02 -7.23
N GLU A 319 -21.23 -17.90 -6.11
CA GLU A 319 -22.70 -17.96 -6.04
C GLU A 319 -23.36 -16.85 -6.86
N LYS A 320 -22.88 -15.60 -6.73
CA LYS A 320 -23.44 -14.47 -7.48
C LYS A 320 -23.19 -14.56 -8.98
N ALA A 321 -22.04 -15.09 -9.40
CA ALA A 321 -21.76 -15.37 -10.80
C ALA A 321 -22.73 -16.41 -11.40
N ASN A 322 -23.37 -17.23 -10.56
CA ASN A 322 -24.42 -18.15 -10.97
C ASN A 322 -25.75 -17.42 -11.29
N ALA A 323 -26.06 -16.34 -10.57
CA ALA A 323 -27.30 -15.58 -10.73
C ALA A 323 -27.29 -14.63 -11.95
N SER A 324 -26.11 -14.32 -12.50
CA SER A 324 -25.93 -13.43 -13.65
C SER A 324 -26.08 -14.11 -15.02
N VAL A 325 -26.55 -15.36 -15.08
CA VAL A 325 -27.00 -15.99 -16.34
C VAL A 325 -28.49 -16.35 -16.27
N PRO A 326 -29.42 -15.40 -16.48
CA PRO A 326 -30.79 -15.70 -16.86
C PRO A 326 -30.99 -15.48 -18.37
N GLY A 327 -31.15 -16.57 -19.11
CA GLY A 327 -31.84 -16.62 -20.40
C GLY A 327 -31.16 -15.94 -21.60
N ALA A 328 -30.71 -16.75 -22.55
CA ALA A 328 -30.80 -16.40 -23.96
C ALA A 328 -31.53 -17.55 -24.68
N PRO A 329 -32.65 -17.28 -25.40
CA PRO A 329 -33.27 -18.24 -26.30
C PRO A 329 -32.38 -18.58 -27.50
#